data_AF-A0A7Z0TC14-F1
#
_entry.id   AF-A0A7Z0TC14-F1
#
_cell.length_a   1.000
_cell.length_b   1.000
_cell.length_c   1.000
_cell.angle_alpha   90.00
_cell.angle_beta   90.00
_cell.angle_gamma   90.00
#
_symmetry.space_group_name_H-M   'P 1'
#
loop_
_entity.id
_entity.type
_entity.pdbx_description
1 polymer ?
#
loop_
_entity_poly.entity_id
_entity_poly.type
_entity_poly.pdbx_seq_one_letter_code
_entity_poly.pdbx_strand_id
1 'polypeptide(L)'
;MEEKIGYSFSYIVSGLVNLFLFLVYIFVIYIFFKDETLSQELPIIPIILIITMLIQIIVYVLVIGLRAKTIFMSNKYFKIGKEGEEISYKNLKYIYIYGYDKTQKRGLFTKMNESNVIAYIKNGGIEYINTYVYNNKKIEELKKRIVDAEITNYINKIELGEEIGFRYKDKGSKIRGFRPKSLAKKIFDFFEDSPKKIVISKEYLSFEGKKYFFGENVFIKKSDQLLVENKEGRTVLKIKQLIVEQSGIFNTLLEKYS
;
A
#
# COMPACT_ATOMS: atom_id res chain seq x y z
N MET A 1 7.99 -30.14 9.12
CA MET A 1 9.08 -29.14 9.27
C MET A 1 9.58 -28.84 7.87
N GLU A 2 8.81 -28.04 7.12
CA GLU A 2 9.07 -27.78 5.71
C GLU A 2 8.82 -26.31 5.45
N GLU A 3 9.89 -25.52 5.40
CA GLU A 3 9.80 -24.10 5.05
C GLU A 3 11.18 -23.62 4.57
N LYS A 4 11.18 -22.64 3.65
CA LYS A 4 12.29 -21.73 3.26
C LYS A 4 13.08 -21.97 1.95
N ILE A 5 12.52 -22.60 0.92
CA ILE A 5 13.25 -22.68 -0.37
C ILE A 5 12.94 -21.51 -1.32
N GLY A 6 11.76 -20.90 -1.25
CA GLY A 6 11.32 -19.90 -2.25
C GLY A 6 12.08 -18.56 -2.26
N TYR A 7 12.47 -18.03 -1.09
CA TYR A 7 13.17 -16.74 -1.02
C TYR A 7 14.65 -16.88 -1.38
N SER A 8 15.30 -17.90 -0.82
CA SER A 8 16.71 -18.24 -0.98
C SER A 8 17.07 -18.46 -2.45
N PHE A 9 16.22 -19.17 -3.18
CA PHE A 9 16.45 -19.50 -4.60
C PHE A 9 16.56 -18.25 -5.49
N SER A 10 15.69 -17.26 -5.31
CA SER A 10 15.72 -16.04 -6.12
C SER A 10 16.99 -15.19 -5.90
N TYR A 11 17.51 -15.15 -4.68
CA TYR A 11 18.77 -14.47 -4.36
C TYR A 11 19.98 -15.25 -4.86
N ILE A 12 19.93 -16.58 -4.78
CA ILE A 12 20.98 -17.47 -5.32
C ILE A 12 21.05 -17.32 -6.84
N VAL A 13 19.93 -17.37 -7.56
CA VAL A 13 19.90 -17.19 -9.02
C VAL A 13 20.38 -15.80 -9.42
N SER A 14 19.92 -14.74 -8.75
CA SER A 14 20.40 -13.37 -9.04
C SER A 14 21.89 -13.20 -8.74
N GLY A 15 22.38 -13.81 -7.65
CA GLY A 15 23.80 -13.83 -7.30
C GLY A 15 24.66 -14.56 -8.33
N LEU A 16 24.20 -15.73 -8.79
CA LEU A 16 24.87 -16.52 -9.82
C LEU A 16 24.91 -15.81 -11.17
N VAL A 17 23.83 -15.13 -11.56
CA VAL A 17 23.81 -14.35 -12.81
C VAL A 17 24.76 -13.15 -12.73
N ASN A 18 24.79 -12.43 -11.61
CA ASN A 18 25.75 -11.34 -11.42
C ASN A 18 27.20 -11.83 -11.43
N LEU A 19 27.48 -12.97 -10.79
CA LEU A 19 28.80 -13.59 -10.79
C LEU A 19 29.22 -14.02 -12.21
N PHE A 20 28.31 -14.62 -12.98
CA PHE A 20 28.55 -15.00 -14.37
C PHE A 20 28.87 -13.78 -15.24
N LEU A 21 28.07 -12.71 -15.14
CA LEU A 21 28.31 -11.47 -15.89
C LEU A 21 29.63 -10.80 -15.50
N PHE A 22 30.00 -10.85 -14.22
CA PHE A 22 31.29 -10.36 -13.73
C PHE A 22 32.47 -11.17 -14.31
N LEU A 23 32.35 -12.50 -14.39
CA LEU A 23 33.35 -13.35 -15.02
C LEU A 23 33.48 -13.10 -16.53
N VAL A 24 32.36 -12.90 -17.23
CA VAL A 24 32.37 -12.49 -18.65
C VAL A 24 33.08 -11.15 -18.83
N TYR A 25 32.85 -10.19 -17.94
CA TYR A 25 33.51 -8.89 -17.97
C TYR A 25 35.03 -9.01 -17.76
N ILE A 26 35.47 -9.78 -16.77
CA ILE A 26 36.91 -10.05 -16.53
C ILE A 26 37.53 -10.73 -17.75
N PHE A 27 36.85 -11.71 -18.35
CA PHE A 27 37.36 -12.44 -19.50
C PHE A 27 37.53 -11.53 -20.72
N VAL A 28 36.58 -10.64 -20.98
CA VAL A 28 36.66 -9.65 -22.08
C VAL A 28 37.80 -8.67 -21.86
N ILE A 29 37.96 -8.16 -20.63
CA ILE A 29 39.12 -7.31 -20.26
C ILE A 29 40.43 -8.07 -20.47
N TYR A 30 40.52 -9.30 -19.98
CA TYR A 30 41.73 -10.11 -20.06
C TYR A 30 42.16 -10.38 -21.51
N ILE A 31 41.22 -10.73 -22.40
CA ILE A 31 41.51 -10.89 -23.83
C ILE A 31 42.02 -9.57 -24.43
N PHE A 32 41.38 -8.45 -24.10
CA PHE A 32 41.74 -7.14 -24.64
C PHE A 32 43.12 -6.65 -24.19
N PHE A 33 43.52 -6.93 -22.95
CA PHE A 33 44.84 -6.54 -22.42
C PHE A 33 45.96 -7.54 -22.74
N LYS A 34 45.63 -8.74 -23.26
CA LYS A 34 46.62 -9.76 -23.60
C LYS A 34 47.14 -9.66 -25.04
N ASP A 35 46.33 -9.14 -25.97
CA ASP A 35 46.73 -8.93 -27.37
C ASP A 35 46.66 -7.43 -27.73
N GLU A 36 47.82 -6.77 -27.80
CA GLU A 36 47.94 -5.34 -28.17
C GLU A 36 47.43 -5.05 -29.60
N THR A 37 47.40 -6.06 -30.47
CA THR A 37 46.97 -5.98 -31.88
C THR A 37 45.45 -5.97 -32.07
N LEU A 38 44.66 -6.44 -31.09
CA LEU A 38 43.19 -6.47 -31.14
C LEU A 38 42.54 -5.14 -30.72
N SER A 39 43.34 -4.19 -30.24
CA SER A 39 42.88 -2.90 -29.69
C SER A 39 42.32 -1.94 -30.74
N GLN A 40 42.58 -2.16 -32.04
CA GLN A 40 42.24 -1.19 -33.10
C GLN A 40 41.04 -1.54 -33.98
N GLU A 41 40.49 -2.77 -33.96
CA GLU A 41 39.46 -3.18 -34.95
C GLU A 41 38.09 -3.61 -34.40
N LEU A 42 37.87 -3.73 -33.09
CA LEU A 42 36.63 -4.33 -32.59
C LEU A 42 35.70 -3.36 -31.85
N PRO A 43 34.58 -2.89 -32.46
CA PRO A 43 33.47 -2.25 -31.75
C PRO A 43 32.66 -3.25 -30.88
N ILE A 44 33.24 -4.41 -30.55
CA ILE A 44 32.56 -5.52 -29.88
C ILE A 44 32.43 -5.28 -28.37
N ILE A 45 33.36 -4.55 -27.75
CA ILE A 45 33.30 -4.26 -26.30
C ILE A 45 32.06 -3.43 -25.93
N PRO A 46 31.73 -2.32 -26.62
CA PRO A 46 30.47 -1.61 -26.39
C PRO A 46 29.24 -2.49 -26.58
N ILE A 47 29.25 -3.39 -27.57
CA ILE A 47 28.14 -4.32 -27.84
C ILE A 47 27.96 -5.31 -26.68
N ILE A 48 29.04 -5.90 -26.18
CA ILE A 48 29.01 -6.80 -25.01
C ILE A 48 28.52 -6.06 -23.77
N LEU A 49 28.95 -4.82 -23.55
CA LEU A 49 28.47 -3.98 -22.45
C LEU A 49 26.97 -3.69 -22.54
N ILE A 50 26.47 -3.35 -23.72
CA ILE A 50 25.04 -3.11 -23.94
C ILE A 50 24.24 -4.39 -23.69
N ILE A 51 24.70 -5.54 -24.21
CA ILE A 51 24.03 -6.84 -24.02
C ILE A 51 24.01 -7.23 -22.53
N THR A 52 25.12 -7.06 -21.81
CA THR A 52 25.19 -7.39 -20.38
C THR A 52 24.32 -6.45 -19.53
N MET A 53 24.22 -5.16 -19.86
CA MET A 53 23.26 -4.23 -19.24
C MET A 53 21.81 -4.63 -19.50
N LEU A 54 21.48 -5.03 -20.74
CA LEU A 54 20.14 -5.51 -21.08
C LEU A 54 19.78 -6.80 -20.32
N ILE A 55 20.72 -7.74 -20.19
CA ILE A 55 20.55 -8.96 -19.38
C ILE A 55 20.32 -8.60 -17.90
N GLN A 56 21.08 -7.64 -17.34
CA GLN A 56 20.85 -7.17 -15.97
C GLN A 56 19.45 -6.57 -15.78
N ILE A 57 18.98 -5.77 -16.73
CA ILE A 57 17.63 -5.20 -16.69
C ILE A 57 16.58 -6.32 -16.77
N ILE A 58 16.72 -7.28 -17.68
CA ILE A 58 15.79 -8.42 -17.82
C ILE A 58 15.76 -9.26 -16.53
N VAL A 59 16.92 -9.56 -15.96
CA VAL A 59 17.04 -10.31 -14.71
C VAL A 59 16.45 -9.53 -13.55
N TYR A 60 16.68 -8.22 -13.48
CA TYR A 60 16.10 -7.35 -12.46
C TYR A 60 14.56 -7.32 -12.55
N VAL A 61 14.02 -7.19 -13.77
CA VAL A 61 12.57 -7.24 -14.04
C VAL A 61 11.99 -8.61 -13.69
N LEU A 62 12.65 -9.71 -14.08
CA LEU A 62 12.24 -11.07 -13.73
C LEU A 62 12.30 -11.33 -12.22
N VAL A 63 13.34 -10.87 -11.52
CA VAL A 63 13.47 -11.00 -10.07
C VAL A 63 12.40 -10.19 -9.35
N ILE A 64 12.06 -8.99 -9.81
CA ILE A 64 10.93 -8.21 -9.26
C ILE A 64 9.60 -8.93 -9.53
N GLY A 65 9.39 -9.42 -10.75
CA GLY A 65 8.19 -10.18 -11.13
C GLY A 65 8.03 -11.47 -10.33
N LEU A 66 9.13 -12.19 -10.07
CA LEU A 66 9.18 -13.39 -9.23
C LEU A 66 9.01 -13.08 -7.73
N ARG A 67 9.43 -11.88 -7.28
CA ARG A 67 9.23 -11.41 -5.90
C ARG A 67 7.79 -10.99 -5.61
N ALA A 68 6.99 -10.69 -6.64
CA ALA A 68 5.58 -10.39 -6.47
C ALA A 68 4.81 -11.67 -6.13
N LYS A 69 4.65 -11.94 -4.84
CA LYS A 69 3.72 -12.99 -4.37
C LYS A 69 2.35 -12.72 -4.99
N THR A 70 1.73 -13.69 -5.65
CA THR A 70 0.38 -13.49 -6.20
C THR A 70 -0.64 -13.35 -5.08
N ILE A 71 -1.54 -12.37 -5.16
CA ILE A 71 -2.73 -12.34 -4.29
C ILE A 71 -3.77 -13.31 -4.87
N PHE A 72 -4.16 -14.30 -4.08
CA PHE A 72 -5.28 -15.19 -4.36
C PHE A 72 -6.48 -14.70 -3.55
N MET A 73 -7.62 -14.52 -4.20
CA MET A 73 -8.83 -13.99 -3.59
C MET A 73 -9.96 -15.02 -3.72
N SER A 74 -10.68 -15.21 -2.63
CA SER A 74 -11.95 -15.94 -2.61
C SER A 74 -13.08 -14.99 -2.23
N ASN A 75 -14.27 -15.52 -1.93
CA ASN A 75 -15.37 -14.71 -1.40
C ASN A 75 -15.22 -14.42 0.11
N LYS A 76 -14.42 -15.19 0.84
CA LYS A 76 -14.33 -15.09 2.32
C LYS A 76 -12.96 -14.64 2.82
N TYR A 77 -11.91 -14.88 2.04
CA TYR A 77 -10.54 -14.62 2.44
C TYR A 77 -9.67 -14.25 1.24
N PHE A 78 -8.48 -13.73 1.53
CA PHE A 78 -7.38 -13.65 0.57
C PHE A 78 -6.13 -14.34 1.12
N LYS A 79 -5.24 -14.77 0.22
CA LYS A 79 -3.91 -15.29 0.53
C LYS A 79 -2.87 -14.52 -0.27
N ILE A 80 -1.67 -14.39 0.28
CA ILE A 80 -0.53 -13.76 -0.42
C ILE A 80 0.54 -14.83 -0.69
N GLY A 81 0.74 -15.16 -1.96
CA GLY A 81 1.61 -16.25 -2.42
C GLY A 81 0.89 -17.60 -2.42
N LYS A 82 1.52 -18.62 -3.02
CA LYS A 82 0.95 -19.97 -3.18
C LYS A 82 0.71 -20.68 -1.84
N GLU A 83 1.56 -20.42 -0.86
CA GLU A 83 1.51 -21.00 0.50
C GLU A 83 1.07 -19.96 1.55
N GLY A 84 0.48 -18.85 1.11
CA GLY A 84 0.05 -17.79 2.02
C GLY A 84 -1.08 -18.26 2.94
N GLU A 85 -1.06 -17.82 4.20
CA GLU A 85 -2.17 -18.03 5.12
C GLU A 85 -3.46 -17.34 4.63
N GLU A 86 -4.61 -17.95 4.94
CA GLU A 86 -5.92 -17.36 4.65
C GLU A 86 -6.22 -16.21 5.60
N ILE A 87 -6.46 -15.03 5.05
CA ILE A 87 -6.80 -13.83 5.81
C ILE A 87 -8.25 -13.51 5.52
N SER A 88 -9.12 -13.64 6.53
CA SER A 88 -10.53 -13.32 6.39
C SER A 88 -10.74 -11.84 6.11
N TYR A 89 -11.69 -11.53 5.22
CA TYR A 89 -12.14 -10.15 5.02
C TYR A 89 -12.96 -9.64 6.20
N LYS A 90 -13.69 -10.54 6.87
CA LYS A 90 -14.60 -10.20 7.96
C LYS A 90 -13.81 -9.83 9.22
N ASN A 91 -14.25 -8.78 9.92
CA ASN A 91 -13.63 -8.17 11.09
C ASN A 91 -12.17 -7.73 10.87
N LEU A 92 -11.73 -7.57 9.61
CA LEU A 92 -10.37 -7.17 9.31
C LEU A 92 -10.18 -5.70 9.74
N LYS A 93 -9.27 -5.47 10.69
CA LYS A 93 -8.79 -4.11 11.00
C LYS A 93 -7.69 -3.74 10.04
N TYR A 94 -7.92 -2.69 9.24
CA TYR A 94 -6.97 -2.24 8.23
C TYR A 94 -6.97 -0.72 8.08
N ILE A 95 -5.90 -0.20 7.47
CA ILE A 95 -5.77 1.18 7.02
C ILE A 95 -5.12 1.23 5.63
N TYR A 96 -5.53 2.21 4.84
CA TYR A 96 -4.83 2.57 3.61
C TYR A 96 -3.88 3.73 3.89
N ILE A 97 -2.58 3.50 3.66
CA ILE A 97 -1.52 4.49 3.83
C ILE A 97 -1.10 4.94 2.43
N TYR A 98 -1.40 6.20 2.09
CA TYR A 98 -1.08 6.80 0.78
C TYR A 98 0.24 7.58 0.83
N GLY A 99 1.06 7.48 -0.22
CA GLY A 99 2.22 8.38 -0.44
C GLY A 99 3.48 8.09 0.39
N TYR A 100 3.85 6.81 0.56
CA TYR A 100 5.09 6.43 1.23
C TYR A 100 6.30 6.41 0.26
N ASP A 101 7.19 7.42 0.30
CA ASP A 101 8.43 7.44 -0.49
C ASP A 101 9.64 6.98 0.35
N LYS A 102 10.35 5.93 -0.11
CA LYS A 102 11.58 5.42 0.54
C LYS A 102 12.78 6.36 0.37
N THR A 103 12.82 7.16 -0.69
CA THR A 103 14.01 7.93 -1.09
C THR A 103 14.12 9.26 -0.35
N GLN A 104 13.00 9.91 -0.02
CA GLN A 104 13.03 11.27 0.52
C GLN A 104 13.26 11.38 2.03
N LYS A 105 13.34 10.27 2.80
CA LYS A 105 13.50 10.26 4.29
C LYS A 105 12.53 11.19 5.06
N ARG A 106 11.56 11.79 4.39
CA ARG A 106 10.54 12.70 4.92
C ARG A 106 9.22 11.95 4.80
N GLY A 107 8.60 11.75 5.97
CA GLY A 107 7.35 11.00 6.08
C GLY A 107 6.26 11.60 5.19
N LEU A 108 5.48 10.68 4.61
CA LEU A 108 4.27 10.80 3.81
C LEU A 108 3.94 12.15 3.14
N PHE A 109 3.48 12.01 1.90
CA PHE A 109 2.74 13.02 1.12
C PHE A 109 3.59 14.01 0.31
N THR A 110 4.67 13.54 -0.33
CA THR A 110 5.03 14.10 -1.63
C THR A 110 4.19 13.45 -2.71
N LYS A 111 3.68 14.29 -3.62
CA LYS A 111 2.83 13.94 -4.77
C LYS A 111 3.67 13.11 -5.75
N MET A 112 3.87 11.83 -5.47
CA MET A 112 4.63 10.93 -6.34
C MET A 112 3.96 9.56 -6.37
N ASN A 113 3.87 9.04 -7.59
CA ASN A 113 3.25 7.79 -7.98
C ASN A 113 3.63 6.62 -7.04
N GLU A 114 2.63 5.82 -6.68
CA GLU A 114 2.79 4.37 -6.50
C GLU A 114 3.55 3.86 -5.27
N SER A 115 3.25 4.36 -4.07
CA SER A 115 3.54 3.59 -2.85
C SER A 115 2.42 3.72 -1.84
N ASN A 116 1.31 3.05 -2.18
CA ASN A 116 0.24 2.80 -1.24
C ASN A 116 0.53 1.49 -0.49
N VAL A 117 0.20 1.47 0.79
CA VAL A 117 0.33 0.27 1.61
C VAL A 117 -1.01 -0.03 2.25
N ILE A 118 -1.45 -1.28 2.17
CA ILE A 118 -2.55 -1.80 2.98
C ILE A 118 -1.91 -2.39 4.23
N ALA A 119 -2.07 -1.73 5.37
CA ALA A 119 -1.64 -2.29 6.65
C ALA A 119 -2.84 -2.88 7.37
N TYR A 120 -2.70 -4.07 7.95
CA TYR A 120 -3.78 -4.77 8.63
C TYR A 120 -3.28 -5.50 9.88
N ILE A 121 -4.17 -5.70 10.85
CA ILE A 121 -3.85 -6.45 12.07
C ILE A 121 -4.18 -7.92 11.84
N LYS A 122 -3.24 -8.79 12.21
CA LYS A 122 -3.37 -10.24 12.16
C LYS A 122 -2.64 -10.86 13.35
N ASN A 123 -3.33 -11.70 14.13
CA ASN A 123 -2.76 -12.40 15.30
C ASN A 123 -2.00 -11.47 16.27
N GLY A 124 -2.49 -10.24 16.48
CA GLY A 124 -1.84 -9.22 17.32
C GLY A 124 -0.60 -8.56 16.69
N GLY A 125 -0.19 -8.99 15.50
CA GLY A 125 0.86 -8.37 14.69
C GLY A 125 0.29 -7.48 13.59
N ILE A 126 1.12 -6.57 13.07
CA ILE A 126 0.75 -5.73 11.92
C ILE A 126 1.47 -6.23 10.68
N GLU A 127 0.68 -6.51 9.66
CA GLU A 127 1.11 -7.00 8.35
C GLU A 127 0.85 -5.97 7.25
N TYR A 128 1.52 -6.15 6.11
CA TYR A 128 1.55 -5.13 5.05
C TYR A 128 1.47 -5.73 3.65
N ILE A 129 0.69 -5.07 2.80
CA ILE A 129 0.66 -5.30 1.36
C ILE A 129 1.20 -4.06 0.66
N ASN A 130 2.39 -4.17 0.09
CA ASN A 130 3.01 -3.12 -0.71
C ASN A 130 2.34 -3.08 -2.08
N THR A 131 1.39 -2.16 -2.31
CA THR A 131 0.51 -2.24 -3.50
C THR A 131 1.27 -2.09 -4.82
N TYR A 132 2.41 -1.39 -4.83
CA TYR A 132 3.23 -1.17 -6.02
C TYR A 132 3.83 -2.45 -6.61
N VAL A 133 3.87 -3.53 -5.83
CA VAL A 133 4.37 -4.85 -6.28
C VAL A 133 3.28 -5.62 -7.04
N TYR A 134 2.05 -5.12 -7.04
CA TYR A 134 0.89 -5.83 -7.58
C TYR A 134 0.21 -5.01 -8.68
N ASN A 135 -0.52 -5.71 -9.55
CA ASN A 135 -1.37 -5.05 -10.54
C ASN A 135 -2.45 -4.20 -9.84
N ASN A 136 -2.57 -2.93 -10.26
CA ASN A 136 -3.56 -1.99 -9.72
C ASN A 136 -4.99 -2.55 -9.72
N LYS A 137 -5.42 -3.25 -10.77
CA LYS A 137 -6.75 -3.86 -10.84
C LYS A 137 -6.96 -4.90 -9.74
N LYS A 138 -5.94 -5.72 -9.43
CA LYS A 138 -6.01 -6.71 -8.34
C LYS A 138 -6.06 -6.04 -6.96
N ILE A 139 -5.35 -4.93 -6.78
CA ILE A 139 -5.39 -4.17 -5.54
C ILE A 139 -6.76 -3.52 -5.33
N GLU A 140 -7.34 -2.90 -6.36
CA GLU A 140 -8.68 -2.33 -6.27
C GLU A 140 -9.74 -3.40 -6.03
N GLU A 141 -9.62 -4.57 -6.68
CA GLU A 141 -10.51 -5.71 -6.39
C GLU A 141 -10.37 -6.18 -4.93
N LEU A 142 -9.14 -6.26 -4.40
CA LEU A 142 -8.91 -6.63 -3.01
C LEU A 142 -9.56 -5.62 -2.04
N LYS A 143 -9.35 -4.32 -2.27
CA LYS A 143 -9.95 -3.26 -1.45
C LYS A 143 -11.48 -3.36 -1.47
N LYS A 144 -12.05 -3.59 -2.64
CA LYS A 144 -13.49 -3.78 -2.81
C LYS A 144 -13.99 -4.99 -2.02
N ARG A 145 -13.36 -6.17 -2.15
CA ARG A 145 -13.75 -7.38 -1.40
C ARG A 145 -13.65 -7.20 0.12
N ILE A 146 -12.66 -6.46 0.62
CA ILE A 146 -12.54 -6.11 2.04
C ILE A 146 -13.76 -5.29 2.50
N VAL A 147 -14.20 -4.31 1.70
CA VAL A 147 -15.36 -3.47 2.01
C VAL A 147 -16.66 -4.28 1.91
N ASP A 148 -16.87 -4.98 0.78
CA ASP A 148 -18.08 -5.75 0.49
C ASP A 148 -18.38 -6.80 1.57
N ALA A 149 -17.35 -7.36 2.21
CA ALA A 149 -17.49 -8.38 3.25
C ALA A 149 -18.20 -7.88 4.52
N GLU A 150 -18.16 -6.57 4.82
CA GLU A 150 -18.78 -6.02 6.03
C GLU A 150 -19.78 -4.89 5.77
N ILE A 151 -19.72 -4.22 4.62
CA ILE A 151 -20.48 -2.98 4.38
C ILE A 151 -21.98 -3.16 4.59
N THR A 152 -22.56 -4.29 4.15
CA THR A 152 -23.99 -4.58 4.34
C THR A 152 -24.38 -4.62 5.81
N ASN A 153 -23.53 -5.15 6.69
CA ASN A 153 -23.78 -5.17 8.13
C ASN A 153 -23.78 -3.75 8.71
N TYR A 154 -22.80 -2.92 8.32
CA TYR A 154 -22.75 -1.52 8.75
C TYR A 154 -23.95 -0.70 8.27
N ILE A 155 -24.36 -0.89 7.02
CA ILE A 155 -25.56 -0.25 6.47
C ILE A 155 -26.79 -0.65 7.28
N ASN A 156 -27.00 -1.96 7.51
CA ASN A 156 -28.18 -2.44 8.25
C ASN A 156 -28.23 -1.86 9.66
N LYS A 157 -27.09 -1.75 10.35
CA LYS A 157 -27.01 -1.09 11.66
C LYS A 157 -27.46 0.36 11.60
N ILE A 158 -26.98 1.12 10.61
CA ILE A 158 -27.37 2.52 10.43
C ILE A 158 -28.87 2.65 10.10
N GLU A 159 -29.41 1.77 9.26
CA GLU A 159 -30.84 1.75 8.94
C GLU A 159 -31.71 1.42 10.16
N LEU A 160 -31.18 0.65 11.12
CA LEU A 160 -31.82 0.37 12.41
C LEU A 160 -31.63 1.50 13.44
N GLY A 161 -31.00 2.62 13.05
CA GLY A 161 -30.78 3.78 13.92
C GLY A 161 -29.48 3.73 14.73
N GLU A 162 -28.61 2.74 14.52
CA GLU A 162 -27.31 2.70 15.18
C GLU A 162 -26.31 3.69 14.56
N GLU A 163 -25.37 4.13 15.40
CA GLU A 163 -24.28 5.00 14.99
C GLU A 163 -22.97 4.22 14.82
N ILE A 164 -22.30 4.40 13.69
CA ILE A 164 -21.04 3.72 13.40
C ILE A 164 -19.88 4.66 13.66
N GLY A 165 -19.17 4.39 14.76
CA GLY A 165 -17.95 5.11 15.10
C GLY A 165 -16.69 4.52 14.46
N PHE A 166 -15.85 5.39 13.93
CA PHE A 166 -14.51 5.14 13.40
C PHE A 166 -13.47 5.90 14.21
N ARG A 167 -12.30 5.28 14.34
CA ARG A 167 -11.11 5.95 14.86
C ARG A 167 -10.40 6.66 13.72
N TYR A 168 -9.85 7.84 14.00
CA TYR A 168 -9.09 8.57 13.01
C TYR A 168 -7.91 9.29 13.64
N LYS A 169 -6.96 9.62 12.78
CA LYS A 169 -5.80 10.45 13.11
C LYS A 169 -5.73 11.62 12.13
N ASP A 170 -5.74 12.84 12.66
CA ASP A 170 -5.47 14.08 11.91
C ASP A 170 -4.02 14.55 12.15
N LYS A 171 -3.36 15.05 11.10
CA LYS A 171 -1.96 15.51 11.12
C LYS A 171 -1.80 16.95 11.63
N GLY A 172 -2.64 17.42 12.54
CA GLY A 172 -2.18 18.46 13.46
C GLY A 172 -0.86 18.05 14.15
N SER A 173 -0.64 16.74 14.31
CA SER A 173 0.54 16.13 14.91
C SER A 173 1.46 15.46 13.85
N LYS A 174 2.74 15.87 13.79
CA LYS A 174 3.74 15.28 12.87
C LYS A 174 3.99 13.80 13.19
N ILE A 175 3.38 12.86 12.45
CA ILE A 175 3.75 11.45 12.53
C ILE A 175 5.09 11.23 11.82
N ARG A 176 6.18 11.25 12.58
CA ARG A 176 7.51 10.89 12.07
C ARG A 176 7.66 9.37 12.06
N GLY A 177 7.86 8.78 10.89
CA GLY A 177 8.20 7.37 10.72
C GLY A 177 9.03 7.19 9.46
N PHE A 178 10.22 6.62 9.59
CA PHE A 178 11.14 6.40 8.46
C PHE A 178 10.80 5.12 7.67
N ARG A 179 9.90 4.26 8.17
CA ARG A 179 9.52 2.97 7.57
C ARG A 179 8.01 2.72 7.67
N PRO A 180 7.36 2.03 6.70
CA PRO A 180 5.91 1.79 6.72
C PRO A 180 5.50 0.99 7.95
N LYS A 181 6.36 0.04 8.35
CA LYS A 181 6.14 -0.79 9.53
C LYS A 181 6.06 0.02 10.82
N SER A 182 6.99 0.95 11.00
CA SER A 182 6.97 1.86 12.16
C SER A 182 5.77 2.79 12.13
N LEU A 183 5.33 3.17 10.93
CA LEU A 183 4.25 4.12 10.74
C LEU A 183 2.89 3.49 11.03
N ALA A 184 2.56 2.36 10.42
CA ALA A 184 1.28 1.72 10.70
C ALA A 184 1.21 1.24 12.16
N LYS A 185 2.32 0.79 12.75
CA LYS A 185 2.38 0.55 14.19
C LYS A 185 1.98 1.78 15.00
N LYS A 186 2.61 2.94 14.76
CA LYS A 186 2.21 4.20 15.41
C LYS A 186 0.77 4.66 15.12
N ILE A 187 0.15 4.18 14.05
CA ILE A 187 -1.25 4.49 13.74
C ILE A 187 -2.17 3.53 14.49
N PHE A 188 -1.90 2.23 14.44
CA PHE A 188 -2.67 1.20 15.15
C PHE A 188 -2.55 1.36 16.67
N ASP A 189 -1.34 1.55 17.22
CA ASP A 189 -1.13 1.83 18.64
C ASP A 189 -1.97 3.06 19.05
N PHE A 190 -1.94 4.12 18.25
CA PHE A 190 -2.77 5.31 18.48
C PHE A 190 -4.26 5.01 18.43
N PHE A 191 -4.72 4.13 17.54
CA PHE A 191 -6.13 3.72 17.47
C PHE A 191 -6.54 2.87 18.67
N GLU A 192 -5.70 1.97 19.15
CA GLU A 192 -6.03 1.17 20.35
C GLU A 192 -6.31 2.08 21.55
N ASP A 193 -5.52 3.13 21.73
CA ASP A 193 -5.66 4.09 22.83
C ASP A 193 -6.68 5.22 22.56
N SER A 194 -7.22 5.32 21.34
CA SER A 194 -8.13 6.41 20.96
C SER A 194 -9.59 5.98 20.98
N PRO A 195 -10.49 6.78 21.57
CA PRO A 195 -11.92 6.57 21.39
C PRO A 195 -12.32 6.74 19.92
N LYS A 196 -13.45 6.15 19.52
CA LYS A 196 -14.07 6.43 18.23
C LYS A 196 -14.54 7.89 18.24
N LYS A 197 -14.09 8.68 17.27
CA LYS A 197 -14.27 10.15 17.26
C LYS A 197 -14.91 10.68 15.99
N ILE A 198 -15.00 9.86 14.94
CA ILE A 198 -15.85 10.12 13.77
C ILE A 198 -16.99 9.16 13.82
N VAL A 199 -18.21 9.66 13.73
CA VAL A 199 -19.41 8.84 13.81
C VAL A 199 -20.27 9.12 12.59
N ILE A 200 -20.68 8.07 11.88
CA ILE A 200 -21.66 8.15 10.81
C ILE A 200 -22.98 7.59 11.33
N SER A 201 -24.04 8.37 11.15
CA SER A 201 -25.43 7.93 11.31
C SER A 201 -26.15 8.01 9.96
N LYS A 202 -27.46 7.81 9.96
CA LYS A 202 -28.31 8.01 8.77
C LYS A 202 -28.47 9.49 8.39
N GLU A 203 -28.38 10.39 9.38
CA GLU A 203 -28.76 11.80 9.23
C GLU A 203 -27.54 12.73 9.19
N TYR A 204 -26.44 12.33 9.83
CA TYR A 204 -25.29 13.17 10.03
C TYR A 204 -23.97 12.42 10.09
N LEU A 205 -22.90 13.17 9.81
CA LEU A 205 -21.54 12.88 10.22
C LEU A 205 -21.23 13.67 11.50
N SER A 206 -20.75 13.03 12.56
CA SER A 206 -20.20 13.71 13.73
C SER A 206 -18.69 13.61 13.75
N PHE A 207 -18.03 14.74 14.00
CA PHE A 207 -16.59 14.86 14.11
C PHE A 207 -16.26 15.64 15.38
N GLU A 208 -15.50 15.03 16.31
CA GLU A 208 -15.14 15.64 17.61
C GLU A 208 -16.36 16.17 18.39
N GLY A 209 -17.51 15.47 18.29
CA GLY A 209 -18.75 15.82 18.97
C GLY A 209 -19.63 16.85 18.24
N LYS A 210 -19.14 17.45 17.15
CA LYS A 210 -19.94 18.35 16.30
C LYS A 210 -20.64 17.56 15.21
N LYS A 211 -21.95 17.75 15.06
CA LYS A 211 -22.78 17.09 14.05
C LYS A 211 -22.88 17.96 12.79
N TYR A 212 -22.73 17.31 11.64
CA TYR A 212 -22.87 17.89 10.31
C TYR A 212 -23.93 17.06 9.57
N PHE A 213 -25.11 17.63 9.35
CA PHE A 213 -26.23 16.93 8.73
C PHE A 213 -26.08 16.83 7.21
N PHE A 214 -26.38 15.65 6.65
CA PHE A 214 -26.28 15.39 5.21
C PHE A 214 -27.25 16.26 4.40
N GLY A 215 -28.45 16.52 4.92
CA GLY A 215 -29.42 17.40 4.27
C GLY A 215 -29.03 18.88 4.24
N GLU A 216 -27.99 19.29 4.98
CA GLU A 216 -27.57 20.69 5.15
C GLU A 216 -26.17 20.98 4.61
N ASN A 217 -25.34 19.93 4.47
CA ASN A 217 -23.93 20.06 4.15
C ASN A 217 -23.53 19.13 3.02
N VAL A 218 -22.60 19.58 2.20
CA VAL A 218 -21.95 18.79 1.15
C VAL A 218 -20.64 18.23 1.69
N PHE A 219 -20.44 16.92 1.55
CA PHE A 219 -19.26 16.22 2.03
C PHE A 219 -18.34 15.87 0.86
N ILE A 220 -17.15 16.46 0.84
CA ILE A 220 -16.15 16.24 -0.20
C ILE A 220 -14.96 15.49 0.40
N LYS A 221 -14.83 14.21 0.04
CA LYS A 221 -13.68 13.38 0.42
C LYS A 221 -12.69 13.28 -0.75
N LYS A 222 -11.42 13.65 -0.53
CA LYS A 222 -10.35 13.49 -1.52
C LYS A 222 -9.18 12.72 -0.94
N SER A 223 -9.03 11.44 -1.26
CA SER A 223 -7.95 10.55 -0.75
C SER A 223 -7.78 10.59 0.77
N ASP A 224 -6.99 11.53 1.30
CA ASP A 224 -6.72 11.79 2.71
C ASP A 224 -7.39 13.07 3.25
N GLN A 225 -8.18 13.81 2.47
CA GLN A 225 -8.84 15.05 2.93
C GLN A 225 -10.33 14.81 3.15
N LEU A 226 -10.91 15.50 4.13
CA LEU A 226 -12.35 15.63 4.30
C LEU A 226 -12.69 17.11 4.40
N LEU A 227 -13.57 17.57 3.53
CA LEU A 227 -14.10 18.91 3.49
C LEU A 227 -15.60 18.82 3.64
N VAL A 228 -16.16 19.69 4.48
CA VAL A 228 -17.61 19.85 4.64
C VAL A 228 -17.93 21.30 4.36
N GLU A 229 -18.83 21.51 3.40
CA GLU A 229 -19.32 22.82 3.02
C GLU A 229 -20.81 22.92 3.34
N ASN A 230 -21.26 24.06 3.86
CA ASN A 230 -22.69 24.31 3.97
C ASN A 230 -23.30 24.60 2.58
N LYS A 231 -24.63 24.68 2.49
CA LYS A 231 -25.33 25.03 1.23
C LYS A 231 -24.94 26.38 0.61
N GLU A 232 -24.34 27.28 1.39
CA GLU A 232 -23.84 28.58 0.91
C GLU A 232 -22.41 28.48 0.33
N GLY A 233 -21.82 27.29 0.27
CA GLY A 233 -20.46 27.06 -0.20
C GLY A 233 -19.37 27.45 0.80
N ARG A 234 -19.73 27.72 2.07
CA ARG A 234 -18.76 28.03 3.12
C ARG A 234 -18.24 26.73 3.74
N THR A 235 -16.91 26.61 3.78
CA THR A 235 -16.25 25.50 4.47
C THR A 235 -16.50 25.56 5.99
N VAL A 236 -17.17 24.53 6.53
CA VAL A 236 -17.46 24.39 7.98
C VAL A 236 -16.58 23.35 8.67
N LEU A 237 -15.97 22.43 7.90
CA LEU A 237 -14.94 21.51 8.38
C LEU A 237 -13.91 21.31 7.28
N LYS A 238 -12.63 21.38 7.63
CA LYS A 238 -11.53 21.11 6.71
C LYS A 238 -10.43 20.32 7.39
N ILE A 239 -10.38 19.03 7.08
CA ILE A 239 -9.33 18.12 7.54
C ILE A 239 -8.41 17.87 6.36
N LYS A 240 -7.18 18.36 6.46
CA LYS A 240 -6.21 18.26 5.37
C LYS A 240 -5.63 16.86 5.24
N GLN A 241 -5.50 16.09 6.33
CA GLN A 241 -4.90 14.76 6.33
C GLN A 241 -5.53 13.86 7.39
N LEU A 242 -6.48 13.05 6.94
CA LEU A 242 -7.36 12.18 7.67
C LEU A 242 -7.02 10.73 7.35
N ILE A 243 -6.52 10.00 8.34
CA ILE A 243 -6.35 8.55 8.29
C ILE A 243 -7.44 7.94 9.16
N VAL A 244 -8.31 7.12 8.57
CA VAL A 244 -9.46 6.49 9.25
C VAL A 244 -9.24 4.97 9.33
N GLU A 245 -9.53 4.38 10.49
CA GLU A 245 -9.67 2.93 10.64
C GLU A 245 -10.72 2.41 9.66
N GLN A 246 -10.43 1.35 8.91
CA GLN A 246 -11.33 0.80 7.90
C GLN A 246 -11.82 1.84 6.87
N SER A 247 -10.90 2.68 6.39
CA SER A 247 -11.18 3.83 5.51
C SER A 247 -12.06 3.52 4.28
N GLY A 248 -12.02 2.29 3.74
CA GLY A 248 -12.90 1.89 2.65
C GLY A 248 -14.38 1.87 3.05
N ILE A 249 -14.69 1.29 4.21
CA ILE A 249 -16.05 1.24 4.76
C ILE A 249 -16.52 2.66 5.08
N PHE A 250 -15.68 3.45 5.75
CA PHE A 250 -15.99 4.84 6.05
C PHE A 250 -16.36 5.64 4.79
N ASN A 251 -15.57 5.54 3.72
CA ASN A 251 -15.83 6.27 2.48
C ASN A 251 -17.15 5.82 1.83
N THR A 252 -17.41 4.51 1.76
CA THR A 252 -18.66 3.99 1.17
C THR A 252 -19.89 4.40 1.96
N LEU A 253 -19.81 4.44 3.29
CA LEU A 253 -20.92 4.94 4.11
C LEU A 253 -21.11 6.44 3.91
N LEU A 254 -20.02 7.22 3.87
CA LEU A 254 -20.11 8.66 3.63
C LEU A 254 -20.80 8.95 2.29
N GLU A 255 -20.37 8.29 1.21
CA GLU A 255 -20.96 8.43 -0.14
C GLU A 255 -22.43 8.01 -0.19
N LYS A 256 -22.84 7.03 0.61
CA LYS A 256 -24.22 6.56 0.62
C LYS A 256 -25.19 7.55 1.28
N TYR A 257 -24.74 8.24 2.33
CA TYR A 257 -25.62 9.08 3.15
C TYR A 257 -25.48 10.58 2.88
N SER A 258 -24.36 11.04 2.28
CA SER A 258 -24.16 12.43 1.85
C SER A 258 -24.89 12.76 0.55
#